data_AF-T1GPZ2-F1
#
_entry.id   AF-T1GPZ2-F1
#
_cell.length_a   1.000
_cell.length_b   1.000
_cell.length_c   1.000
_cell.angle_alpha   90.00
_cell.angle_beta   90.00
_cell.angle_gamma   90.00
#
_symmetry.space_group_name_H-M   'P 1'
#
loop_
_entity.id
_entity.type
_entity.pdbx_description
1 polymer ?
#
loop_
_entity_poly.entity_id
_entity_poly.type
_entity_poly.pdbx_seq_one_letter_code
_entity_poly.pdbx_strand_id
1 'polypeptide(L)'
;MDGTSYTEMDTAAIYKRTFERFRKDYPDFIGSKLIYAPIRNVDNQTINKYIEIAIELKARYPDFFAGFDLVGQEDLGRPLIDFVEPLLSMPKDINFYFHAGETNWNGQSTDENLLDAVLLGTKRIGHGYALYKHPSVLDVIKERNIAIEVNPISNQVLLLVADTRNHPCSYLFANDYPVVISSDDPSFWKAKPLSHDFYIAFLGIANSHADIRMLKQLALNSIIHSAMNGAEREWL
;
A
#
# COMPACT_ATOMS: atom_id res chain seq x y z
N MET A 1 3.38 -10.70 -31.26
CA MET A 1 3.19 -9.29 -30.87
C MET A 1 3.69 -8.44 -32.03
N ASP A 2 2.99 -7.36 -32.37
CA ASP A 2 3.24 -6.53 -33.56
C ASP A 2 4.36 -5.48 -33.39
N GLY A 3 4.98 -5.42 -32.20
CA GLY A 3 6.09 -4.51 -31.89
C GLY A 3 5.64 -3.15 -31.36
N THR A 4 4.35 -2.92 -31.15
CA THR A 4 3.83 -1.67 -30.57
C THR A 4 4.26 -1.54 -29.11
N SER A 5 4.87 -0.40 -28.75
CA SER A 5 5.16 -0.03 -27.36
C SER A 5 4.07 0.90 -26.84
N TYR A 6 3.62 0.66 -25.61
CA TYR A 6 2.59 1.45 -24.94
C TYR A 6 3.20 2.29 -23.83
N THR A 7 2.70 3.52 -23.68
CA THR A 7 3.09 4.41 -22.58
C THR A 7 2.35 4.08 -21.29
N GLU A 8 2.73 4.73 -20.19
CA GLU A 8 2.03 4.69 -18.91
C GLU A 8 0.60 5.23 -19.06
N MET A 9 0.39 6.22 -19.93
CA MET A 9 -0.94 6.79 -20.22
C MET A 9 -1.83 5.81 -20.97
N ASP A 10 -1.27 5.08 -21.94
CA ASP A 10 -1.98 4.04 -22.67
C ASP A 10 -2.38 2.90 -21.73
N THR A 11 -1.45 2.51 -20.85
CA THR A 11 -1.67 1.47 -19.84
C THR A 11 -2.80 1.86 -18.89
N ALA A 12 -2.77 3.08 -18.34
CA ALA A 12 -3.84 3.60 -17.49
C ALA A 12 -5.19 3.64 -18.24
N ALA A 13 -5.20 4.05 -19.51
CA ALA A 13 -6.41 4.05 -20.34
C ALA A 13 -6.99 2.64 -20.54
N ILE A 14 -6.13 1.64 -20.73
CA ILE A 14 -6.53 0.24 -20.89
C ILE A 14 -7.14 -0.29 -19.59
N TYR A 15 -6.51 -0.04 -18.45
CA TYR A 15 -7.07 -0.45 -17.14
C TYR A 15 -8.42 0.19 -16.90
N LYS A 16 -8.54 1.52 -17.03
CA LYS A 16 -9.80 2.25 -16.82
C LYS A 16 -10.93 1.68 -17.68
N ARG A 17 -10.71 1.52 -18.99
CA ARG A 17 -11.71 0.95 -19.92
C ARG A 17 -12.07 -0.49 -19.57
N THR A 18 -11.09 -1.29 -19.12
CA THR A 18 -11.33 -2.68 -18.74
C THR A 18 -12.21 -2.77 -17.50
N PHE A 19 -11.95 -1.96 -16.47
CA PHE A 19 -12.79 -1.91 -15.27
C PHE A 19 -14.19 -1.36 -15.55
N GLU A 20 -14.31 -0.34 -16.40
CA GLU A 20 -15.62 0.16 -16.84
C GLU A 20 -16.44 -0.91 -17.57
N ARG A 21 -15.80 -1.72 -18.42
CA ARG A 21 -16.46 -2.86 -19.07
C ARG A 21 -16.88 -3.90 -18.04
N PHE A 22 -15.97 -4.27 -17.12
CA PHE A 22 -16.25 -5.26 -16.10
C PHE A 22 -17.45 -4.86 -15.22
N ARG A 23 -17.54 -3.58 -14.82
CA ARG A 23 -18.68 -3.06 -14.05
C ARG A 23 -20.03 -3.15 -14.76
N LYS A 24 -20.06 -3.22 -16.10
CA LYS A 24 -21.32 -3.44 -16.84
C LYS A 24 -21.83 -4.87 -16.67
N ASP A 25 -20.92 -5.83 -16.60
CA ASP A 25 -21.24 -7.24 -16.44
C ASP A 25 -21.44 -7.61 -14.96
N TYR A 26 -20.81 -6.87 -14.04
CA TYR A 26 -20.84 -7.08 -12.58
C TYR A 26 -21.16 -5.76 -11.85
N PRO A 27 -22.46 -5.39 -11.75
CA PRO A 27 -22.87 -4.07 -11.24
C PRO A 27 -22.66 -3.88 -9.73
N ASP A 28 -22.48 -4.97 -8.98
CA ASP A 28 -22.12 -4.98 -7.55
C ASP A 28 -20.61 -4.74 -7.32
N PHE A 29 -19.79 -4.82 -8.37
CA PHE A 29 -18.38 -4.45 -8.30
C PHE A 29 -18.23 -2.92 -8.30
N ILE A 30 -17.69 -2.38 -7.20
CA ILE A 30 -17.51 -0.93 -7.00
C ILE A 30 -16.58 -0.33 -8.06
N GLY A 31 -15.43 -0.97 -8.31
CA GLY A 31 -14.43 -0.49 -9.25
C GLY A 31 -13.00 -0.72 -8.78
N SER A 32 -12.07 0.01 -9.39
CA SER A 32 -10.65 -0.01 -9.06
C SER A 32 -10.05 1.38 -9.28
N LYS A 33 -8.95 1.67 -8.59
CA LYS A 33 -8.15 2.89 -8.75
C LYS A 33 -6.68 2.51 -8.96
N LEU A 34 -5.94 3.41 -9.59
CA LEU A 34 -4.53 3.24 -9.91
C LEU A 34 -3.66 4.03 -8.92
N ILE A 35 -2.75 3.34 -8.25
CA ILE A 35 -1.57 3.96 -7.63
C ILE A 35 -0.42 3.74 -8.61
N TYR A 36 0.24 4.80 -9.06
CA TYR A 36 1.44 4.67 -9.89
C TYR A 36 2.64 4.41 -8.99
N ALA A 37 3.23 3.23 -9.15
CA ALA A 37 4.23 2.69 -8.23
C ALA A 37 5.46 2.19 -9.01
N PRO A 38 6.34 3.07 -9.48
CA PRO A 38 7.57 2.68 -10.14
C PRO A 38 8.66 2.23 -9.16
N ILE A 39 9.73 1.62 -9.68
CA ILE A 39 10.82 1.05 -8.88
C ILE A 39 11.66 2.16 -8.21
N ARG A 40 11.99 2.00 -6.92
CA ARG A 40 12.71 2.98 -6.11
C ARG A 40 14.21 3.06 -6.36
N ASN A 41 14.82 2.00 -6.88
CA ASN A 41 16.27 1.94 -7.11
C ASN A 41 16.66 2.63 -8.43
N VAL A 42 16.55 3.96 -8.44
CA VAL A 42 16.77 4.79 -9.63
C VAL A 42 17.56 6.06 -9.30
N ASP A 43 18.11 6.71 -10.34
CA ASP A 43 18.79 7.99 -10.21
C ASP A 43 17.82 9.19 -10.09
N ASN A 44 18.38 10.36 -9.79
CA ASN A 44 17.59 11.58 -9.61
C ASN A 44 16.93 12.08 -10.91
N GLN A 45 17.44 11.69 -12.09
CA GLN A 45 16.79 12.06 -13.35
C GLN A 45 15.53 11.21 -13.59
N THR A 46 15.59 9.94 -13.21
CA THR A 46 14.51 8.98 -13.40
C THR A 46 13.36 9.24 -12.44
N ILE A 47 13.64 9.58 -11.16
CA ILE A 47 12.57 9.95 -10.21
C ILE A 47 11.80 11.20 -10.67
N ASN A 48 12.47 12.18 -11.29
CA ASN A 48 11.80 13.36 -11.84
C ASN A 48 10.84 12.99 -12.98
N LYS A 49 11.24 12.05 -13.85
CA LYS A 49 10.34 11.52 -14.89
C LYS A 49 9.13 10.80 -14.29
N TYR A 50 9.33 10.03 -13.21
CA TYR A 50 8.21 9.38 -12.52
C TYR A 50 7.22 10.38 -11.94
N ILE A 51 7.71 11.50 -11.42
CA ILE A 51 6.87 12.59 -10.91
C ILE A 51 6.10 13.26 -12.05
N GLU A 52 6.74 13.54 -13.18
CA GLU A 52 6.07 14.09 -14.37
C GLU A 52 4.93 13.16 -14.84
N ILE A 53 5.19 11.84 -14.89
CA ILE A 53 4.17 10.84 -15.23
C ILE A 53 3.03 10.84 -14.21
N ALA A 54 3.31 10.89 -12.91
CA ALA A 54 2.29 10.92 -11.86
C ALA A 54 1.39 12.17 -11.98
N ILE A 55 1.99 13.33 -12.29
CA ILE A 55 1.26 14.59 -12.50
C ILE A 55 0.37 14.48 -13.76
N GLU A 56 0.87 13.92 -14.86
CA GLU A 56 0.06 13.72 -16.07
C GLU A 56 -1.08 12.72 -15.82
N LEU A 57 -0.82 11.61 -15.10
CA LEU A 57 -1.86 10.63 -14.73
C LEU A 57 -2.97 11.29 -13.91
N LYS A 58 -2.61 12.11 -12.92
CA LYS A 58 -3.57 12.87 -12.11
C LYS A 58 -4.39 13.81 -12.97
N ALA A 59 -3.76 14.56 -13.88
CA ALA A 59 -4.44 15.53 -14.74
C ALA A 59 -5.42 14.85 -15.72
N ARG A 60 -5.02 13.71 -16.31
CA ARG A 60 -5.82 13.02 -17.32
C ARG A 60 -6.91 12.12 -16.71
N TYR A 61 -6.66 11.54 -15.54
CA TYR A 61 -7.55 10.56 -14.92
C TYR A 61 -7.81 10.83 -13.42
N PRO A 62 -8.32 12.02 -13.04
CA PRO A 62 -8.37 12.45 -11.63
C PRO A 62 -9.21 11.56 -10.71
N ASP A 63 -10.23 10.89 -11.24
CA ASP A 63 -11.10 9.98 -10.47
C ASP A 63 -10.57 8.54 -10.39
N PHE A 64 -9.69 8.16 -11.32
CA PHE A 64 -9.11 6.81 -11.40
C PHE A 64 -7.72 6.76 -10.75
N PHE A 65 -6.93 7.83 -10.85
CA PHE A 65 -5.62 7.93 -10.23
C PHE A 65 -5.74 8.26 -8.74
N ALA A 66 -5.36 7.31 -7.89
CA ALA A 66 -5.39 7.45 -6.44
C ALA A 66 -4.17 8.21 -5.90
N GLY A 67 -2.98 7.99 -6.47
CA GLY A 67 -1.74 8.58 -5.98
C GLY A 67 -0.46 7.87 -6.45
N PHE A 68 0.61 8.12 -5.71
CA PHE A 68 1.98 7.71 -6.03
C PHE A 68 2.60 6.84 -4.92
N ASP A 69 3.48 5.94 -5.31
CA ASP A 69 4.24 5.04 -4.44
C ASP A 69 5.62 4.72 -5.08
N LEU A 70 6.54 4.12 -4.33
CA LEU A 70 7.83 3.62 -4.78
C LEU A 70 8.03 2.18 -4.30
N VAL A 71 8.21 1.25 -5.25
CA VAL A 71 8.27 -0.20 -4.97
C VAL A 71 9.65 -0.79 -5.24
N GLY A 72 9.78 -2.10 -5.03
CA GLY A 72 11.01 -2.86 -5.22
C GLY A 72 11.62 -3.27 -3.88
N GLN A 73 12.71 -4.04 -3.93
CA GLN A 73 13.36 -4.50 -2.70
C GLN A 73 13.90 -3.29 -1.92
N GLU A 74 13.33 -3.06 -0.74
CA GLU A 74 13.51 -1.84 0.03
C GLU A 74 14.86 -1.78 0.78
N ASP A 75 15.41 -2.89 1.29
CA ASP A 75 16.75 -2.96 1.92
C ASP A 75 17.91 -2.62 0.97
N LEU A 76 17.78 -2.97 -0.31
CA LEU A 76 18.80 -2.71 -1.34
C LEU A 76 18.49 -1.46 -2.18
N GLY A 77 17.33 -0.85 -1.94
CA GLY A 77 16.85 0.32 -2.66
C GLY A 77 17.33 1.62 -2.03
N ARG A 78 16.98 2.73 -2.69
CA ARG A 78 17.21 4.06 -2.13
C ARG A 78 16.08 4.42 -1.14
N PRO A 79 16.40 4.97 0.04
CA PRO A 79 15.40 5.38 1.02
C PRO A 79 14.59 6.59 0.53
N LEU A 80 13.47 6.90 1.19
CA LEU A 80 12.61 8.02 0.83
C LEU A 80 13.32 9.37 1.03
N ILE A 81 14.16 9.50 2.07
CA ILE A 81 14.95 10.71 2.36
C ILE A 81 15.75 11.21 1.14
N ASP A 82 16.26 10.29 0.32
CA ASP A 82 17.02 10.57 -0.90
C ASP A 82 16.20 11.28 -2.00
N PHE A 83 14.87 11.22 -1.90
CA PHE A 83 13.92 11.75 -2.87
C PHE A 83 13.00 12.83 -2.27
N VAL A 84 13.27 13.32 -1.06
CA VAL A 84 12.37 14.27 -0.37
C VAL A 84 12.18 15.56 -1.16
N GLU A 85 13.23 16.15 -1.73
CA GLU A 85 13.10 17.37 -2.53
C GLU A 85 12.13 17.20 -3.72
N PRO A 86 12.31 16.22 -4.62
CA PRO A 86 11.37 16.03 -5.72
C PRO A 86 9.98 15.57 -5.24
N LEU A 87 9.87 14.73 -4.21
CA LEU A 87 8.56 14.32 -3.66
C LEU A 87 7.78 15.50 -3.07
N LEU A 88 8.44 16.43 -2.38
CA LEU A 88 7.81 17.65 -1.84
C LEU A 88 7.42 18.65 -2.95
N SER A 89 7.99 18.53 -4.15
CA SER A 89 7.63 19.37 -5.30
C SER A 89 6.34 18.95 -5.99
N MET A 90 5.83 17.75 -5.68
CA MET A 90 4.59 17.24 -6.27
C MET A 90 3.37 18.08 -5.83
N PRO A 91 2.34 18.22 -6.69
CA PRO A 91 1.07 18.84 -6.30
C PRO A 91 0.49 18.21 -5.03
N LYS A 92 0.04 19.05 -4.09
CA LYS A 92 -0.45 18.62 -2.77
C LYS A 92 -1.69 17.71 -2.80
N ASP A 93 -2.38 17.66 -3.93
CA ASP A 93 -3.55 16.81 -4.15
C ASP A 93 -3.20 15.43 -4.74
N ILE A 94 -1.92 15.14 -4.97
CA ILE A 94 -1.41 13.79 -5.20
C ILE A 94 -1.15 13.15 -3.83
N ASN A 95 -1.86 12.05 -3.56
CA ASN A 95 -1.67 11.29 -2.33
C ASN A 95 -0.46 10.35 -2.47
N PHE A 96 0.19 10.06 -1.35
CA PHE A 96 1.22 9.02 -1.25
C PHE A 96 0.68 7.76 -0.57
N TYR A 97 1.20 6.60 -1.00
CA TYR A 97 0.88 5.27 -0.46
C TYR A 97 2.16 4.44 -0.29
N PHE A 98 3.18 5.03 0.34
CA PHE A 98 4.53 4.48 0.35
C PHE A 98 4.62 3.06 0.93
N HIS A 99 5.29 2.15 0.21
CA HIS A 99 5.99 1.04 0.82
C HIS A 99 7.05 1.59 1.78
N ALA A 100 6.99 1.19 3.04
CA ALA A 100 7.94 1.63 4.05
C ALA A 100 8.11 0.61 5.17
N GLY A 101 9.36 0.37 5.56
CA GLY A 101 9.71 -0.47 6.69
C GLY A 101 9.41 -1.95 6.51
N GLU A 102 9.38 -2.47 5.27
CA GLU A 102 9.35 -3.90 4.98
C GLU A 102 10.74 -4.52 5.21
N THR A 103 11.16 -4.59 6.47
CA THR A 103 12.50 -5.05 6.83
C THR A 103 12.60 -5.65 8.23
N ASN A 104 13.57 -6.56 8.39
CA ASN A 104 13.98 -7.08 9.69
C ASN A 104 14.98 -6.17 10.42
N TRP A 105 15.63 -5.23 9.73
CA TRP A 105 16.59 -4.31 10.35
C TRP A 105 15.92 -3.31 11.32
N ASN A 106 16.74 -2.72 12.20
CA ASN A 106 16.30 -1.74 13.19
C ASN A 106 17.37 -0.65 13.32
N GLY A 107 16.99 0.61 13.07
CA GLY A 107 17.93 1.73 13.03
C GLY A 107 18.79 1.74 11.78
N GLN A 108 18.24 1.31 10.64
CA GLN A 108 18.83 1.46 9.32
C GLN A 108 17.96 2.40 8.47
N SER A 109 18.51 2.91 7.37
CA SER A 109 17.77 3.79 6.45
C SER A 109 16.48 3.17 5.93
N THR A 110 16.42 1.84 5.88
CA THR A 110 15.25 1.09 5.43
C THR A 110 14.05 1.25 6.35
N ASP A 111 14.19 1.00 7.65
CA ASP A 111 13.08 1.15 8.60
C ASP A 111 12.80 2.61 8.93
N GLU A 112 13.78 3.51 8.75
CA GLU A 112 13.59 4.95 8.85
C GLU A 112 12.70 5.54 7.74
N ASN A 113 12.47 4.82 6.62
CA ASN A 113 11.45 5.20 5.64
C ASN A 113 10.05 5.36 6.26
N LEU A 114 9.77 4.70 7.39
CA LEU A 114 8.52 4.86 8.13
C LEU A 114 8.33 6.30 8.62
N LEU A 115 9.40 6.93 9.10
CA LEU A 115 9.37 8.32 9.55
C LEU A 115 9.12 9.24 8.35
N ASP A 116 9.89 9.08 7.27
CA ASP A 116 9.77 9.89 6.06
C ASP A 116 8.37 9.78 5.44
N ALA A 117 7.83 8.57 5.33
CA ALA A 117 6.50 8.33 4.78
C ALA A 117 5.41 9.10 5.56
N VAL A 118 5.50 9.09 6.89
CA VAL A 118 4.56 9.83 7.75
C VAL A 118 4.77 11.35 7.66
N LEU A 119 6.01 11.82 7.58
CA LEU A 119 6.33 13.24 7.41
C LEU A 119 5.87 13.78 6.04
N LEU A 120 5.99 12.97 4.99
CA LEU A 120 5.49 13.27 3.64
C LEU A 120 3.96 13.19 3.53
N GLY A 121 3.27 12.78 4.59
CA GLY A 121 1.80 12.78 4.64
C GLY A 121 1.15 11.61 3.93
N THR A 122 1.81 10.45 3.88
CA THR A 122 1.26 9.23 3.29
C THR A 122 -0.14 8.90 3.84
N LYS A 123 -1.02 8.39 2.98
CA LYS A 123 -2.39 8.01 3.35
C LYS A 123 -2.46 6.60 3.92
N ARG A 124 -1.59 5.72 3.45
CA ARG A 124 -1.38 4.36 3.95
C ARG A 124 0.10 4.01 3.89
N ILE A 125 0.52 3.05 4.69
CA ILE A 125 1.88 2.50 4.70
C ILE A 125 1.80 1.05 4.19
N GLY A 126 2.50 0.78 3.09
CA GLY A 126 2.71 -0.58 2.58
C GLY A 126 3.60 -1.37 3.53
N HIS A 127 3.14 -2.54 3.95
CA HIS A 127 3.74 -3.47 4.92
C HIS A 127 3.88 -2.90 6.34
N GLY A 128 4.67 -1.85 6.54
CA GLY A 128 4.93 -1.29 7.87
C GLY A 128 5.51 -2.30 8.86
N TYR A 129 6.25 -3.30 8.37
CA TYR A 129 6.63 -4.47 9.14
C TYR A 129 7.49 -4.11 10.38
N ALA A 130 8.38 -3.13 10.24
CA ALA A 130 9.24 -2.63 11.30
C ALA A 130 8.57 -1.65 12.28
N LEU A 131 7.29 -1.27 12.10
CA LEU A 131 6.64 -0.21 12.89
C LEU A 131 6.66 -0.41 14.40
N TYR A 132 6.59 -1.66 14.87
CA TYR A 132 6.64 -1.98 16.30
C TYR A 132 7.94 -1.55 17.00
N LYS A 133 8.99 -1.24 16.23
CA LYS A 133 10.28 -0.72 16.71
C LYS A 133 10.30 0.82 16.84
N HIS A 134 9.26 1.50 16.34
CA HIS A 134 9.19 2.96 16.17
C HIS A 134 7.96 3.56 16.90
N PRO A 135 7.97 3.63 18.24
CA PRO A 135 6.81 4.08 19.02
C PRO A 135 6.35 5.50 18.66
N SER A 136 7.27 6.43 18.41
CA SER A 136 6.91 7.80 18.03
C SER A 136 6.21 7.86 16.66
N VAL A 137 6.57 6.97 15.73
CA VAL A 137 5.90 6.89 14.41
C VAL A 137 4.50 6.29 14.57
N LEU A 138 4.37 5.26 15.42
CA LEU A 138 3.09 4.66 15.77
C LEU A 138 2.11 5.67 16.40
N ASP A 139 2.60 6.55 17.27
CA ASP A 139 1.76 7.62 17.86
C ASP A 139 1.16 8.52 16.77
N VAL A 140 1.98 8.93 15.80
CA VAL A 140 1.52 9.77 14.68
C VAL A 140 0.56 9.01 13.76
N ILE A 141 0.80 7.72 13.50
CA ILE A 141 -0.11 6.87 12.73
C ILE A 141 -1.49 6.83 13.38
N LYS A 142 -1.53 6.68 14.71
CA LYS A 142 -2.78 6.62 15.47
C LYS A 142 -3.49 7.98 15.49
N GLU A 143 -2.74 9.07 15.69
CA GLU A 143 -3.27 10.44 15.64
C GLU A 143 -3.87 10.78 14.27
N ARG A 144 -3.16 10.43 13.20
CA ARG A 144 -3.53 10.78 11.82
C ARG A 144 -4.40 9.73 11.13
N ASN A 145 -4.71 8.63 11.81
CA ASN A 145 -5.48 7.50 11.30
C ASN A 145 -4.95 6.97 9.94
N ILE A 146 -3.63 6.78 9.85
CA ILE A 146 -2.94 6.27 8.65
C ILE A 146 -3.02 4.75 8.65
N ALA A 147 -3.60 4.13 7.62
CA ALA A 147 -3.72 2.67 7.61
C ALA A 147 -2.40 1.96 7.31
N ILE A 148 -2.22 0.77 7.88
CA ILE A 148 -1.08 -0.11 7.63
C ILE A 148 -1.58 -1.29 6.81
N GLU A 149 -1.03 -1.46 5.62
CA GLU A 149 -1.36 -2.55 4.69
C GLU A 149 -0.49 -3.76 5.03
N VAL A 150 -1.08 -4.78 5.65
CA VAL A 150 -0.35 -5.98 6.07
C VAL A 150 -0.57 -7.09 5.06
N ASN A 151 0.53 -7.69 4.61
CA ASN A 151 0.57 -8.76 3.59
C ASN A 151 1.24 -10.03 4.17
N PRO A 152 0.53 -10.82 5.00
CA PRO A 152 1.13 -11.90 5.79
C PRO A 152 1.89 -12.96 4.98
N ILE A 153 1.33 -13.40 3.84
CA ILE A 153 1.97 -14.43 3.02
C ILE A 153 3.25 -13.87 2.38
N SER A 154 3.20 -12.64 1.87
CA SER A 154 4.37 -11.97 1.28
C SER A 154 5.51 -11.91 2.30
N ASN A 155 5.23 -11.41 3.52
CA ASN A 155 6.25 -11.31 4.57
C ASN A 155 6.85 -12.68 4.95
N GLN A 156 6.08 -13.77 4.91
CA GLN A 156 6.62 -15.11 5.17
C GLN A 156 7.46 -15.63 4.00
N VAL A 157 6.98 -15.53 2.76
CA VAL A 157 7.68 -16.03 1.56
C VAL A 157 8.98 -15.26 1.32
N LEU A 158 8.99 -13.96 1.61
CA LEU A 158 10.15 -13.08 1.52
C LEU A 158 11.08 -13.17 2.75
N LEU A 159 10.83 -14.12 3.64
CA LEU A 159 11.68 -14.46 4.79
C LEU A 159 11.80 -13.35 5.86
N LEU A 160 10.80 -12.47 5.97
CA LEU A 160 10.73 -11.54 7.10
C LEU A 160 10.35 -12.27 8.39
N VAL A 161 9.50 -13.30 8.29
CA VAL A 161 9.11 -14.14 9.43
C VAL A 161 8.99 -15.61 9.02
N ALA A 162 9.54 -16.53 9.83
CA ALA A 162 9.37 -17.97 9.60
C ALA A 162 8.01 -18.47 10.13
N ASP A 163 7.67 -18.09 11.35
CA ASP A 163 6.43 -18.47 12.04
C ASP A 163 5.55 -17.23 12.22
N THR A 164 4.39 -17.21 11.56
CA THR A 164 3.47 -16.08 11.54
C THR A 164 2.92 -15.70 12.92
N ARG A 165 3.03 -16.58 13.92
CA ARG A 165 2.71 -16.23 15.32
C ARG A 165 3.64 -15.18 15.91
N ASN A 166 4.83 -15.03 15.33
CA ASN A 166 5.81 -13.99 15.68
C ASN A 166 5.67 -12.73 14.81
N HIS A 167 4.65 -12.65 13.95
CA HIS A 167 4.49 -11.51 13.07
C HIS A 167 4.19 -10.22 13.88
N PRO A 168 4.88 -9.10 13.61
CA PRO A 168 4.77 -7.88 14.42
C PRO A 168 3.39 -7.23 14.40
N CYS A 169 2.59 -7.48 13.35
CA CYS A 169 1.19 -7.08 13.29
C CYS A 169 0.33 -7.57 14.47
N SER A 170 0.73 -8.63 15.19
CA SER A 170 0.08 -9.03 16.44
C SER A 170 0.02 -7.88 17.47
N TYR A 171 1.08 -7.07 17.56
CA TYR A 171 1.12 -5.86 18.37
C TYR A 171 0.13 -4.79 17.86
N LEU A 172 0.02 -4.63 16.55
CA LEU A 172 -0.88 -3.66 15.93
C LEU A 172 -2.34 -4.00 16.22
N PHE A 173 -2.71 -5.28 16.10
CA PHE A 173 -4.04 -5.77 16.47
C PHE A 173 -4.34 -5.57 17.96
N ALA A 174 -3.39 -5.86 18.84
CA ALA A 174 -3.59 -5.74 20.28
C ALA A 174 -3.79 -4.29 20.78
N ASN A 175 -3.41 -3.30 19.96
CA ASN A 175 -3.44 -1.88 20.32
C ASN A 175 -4.38 -1.05 19.43
N ASP A 176 -5.28 -1.71 18.69
CA ASP A 176 -6.29 -1.12 17.82
C ASP A 176 -5.73 -0.13 16.79
N TYR A 177 -4.61 -0.48 16.15
CA TYR A 177 -4.11 0.29 15.01
C TYR A 177 -4.95 0.04 13.74
N PRO A 178 -5.06 1.04 12.84
CA PRO A 178 -5.82 0.92 11.60
C PRO A 178 -5.11 -0.02 10.60
N VAL A 179 -5.39 -1.32 10.69
CA VAL A 179 -4.83 -2.33 9.79
C VAL A 179 -5.81 -2.69 8.68
N VAL A 180 -5.30 -2.85 7.47
CA VAL A 180 -5.98 -3.50 6.34
C VAL A 180 -5.18 -4.71 5.89
N ILE A 181 -5.86 -5.81 5.56
CA ILE A 181 -5.22 -7.03 5.03
C ILE A 181 -5.32 -7.03 3.51
N SER A 182 -4.19 -7.21 2.85
CA SER A 182 -4.11 -7.42 1.40
C SER A 182 -3.27 -8.68 1.11
N SER A 183 -3.12 -9.02 -0.16
CA SER A 183 -2.42 -10.23 -0.61
C SER A 183 -1.15 -9.96 -1.41
N ASP A 184 -0.81 -8.68 -1.61
CA ASP A 184 0.35 -8.25 -2.38
C ASP A 184 0.38 -8.91 -3.78
N ASP A 185 1.30 -9.84 -4.01
CA ASP A 185 1.51 -10.61 -5.23
C ASP A 185 1.01 -12.09 -5.15
N PRO A 186 -0.29 -12.38 -4.94
CA PRO A 186 -0.78 -13.73 -4.60
C PRO A 186 -0.42 -14.80 -5.65
N SER A 187 -0.32 -14.42 -6.92
CA SER A 187 0.07 -15.31 -8.01
C SER A 187 1.49 -15.86 -7.84
N PHE A 188 2.45 -15.04 -7.39
CA PHE A 188 3.82 -15.49 -7.13
C PHE A 188 3.88 -16.44 -5.94
N TRP A 189 2.99 -16.27 -4.97
CA TRP A 189 2.90 -17.09 -3.76
C TRP A 189 2.05 -18.36 -3.94
N LYS A 190 1.44 -18.55 -5.12
CA LYS A 190 0.42 -19.60 -5.39
C LYS A 190 -0.73 -19.55 -4.38
N ALA A 191 -1.09 -18.35 -3.93
CA ALA A 191 -2.18 -18.09 -3.00
C ALA A 191 -3.44 -17.61 -3.74
N LYS A 192 -4.61 -17.83 -3.13
CA LYS A 192 -5.83 -17.15 -3.56
C LYS A 192 -5.85 -15.74 -2.98
N PRO A 193 -6.15 -14.69 -3.78
CA PRO A 193 -6.21 -13.32 -3.29
C PRO A 193 -7.12 -13.19 -2.06
N LEU A 194 -6.66 -12.41 -1.08
CA LEU A 194 -7.31 -12.08 0.19
C LEU A 194 -7.62 -13.26 1.14
N SER A 195 -8.29 -14.32 0.69
CA SER A 195 -8.79 -15.37 1.61
C SER A 195 -7.68 -16.09 2.37
N HIS A 196 -6.54 -16.36 1.73
CA HIS A 196 -5.42 -17.00 2.41
C HIS A 196 -4.71 -16.04 3.37
N ASP A 197 -4.51 -14.78 3.00
CA ASP A 197 -3.94 -13.77 3.90
C ASP A 197 -4.84 -13.48 5.11
N PHE A 198 -6.16 -13.43 4.91
CA PHE A 198 -7.13 -13.33 6.02
C PHE A 198 -7.07 -14.56 6.93
N TYR A 199 -6.88 -15.77 6.38
CA TYR A 199 -6.69 -16.98 7.19
C TYR A 199 -5.45 -16.85 8.08
N ILE A 200 -4.31 -16.41 7.53
CA ILE A 200 -3.08 -16.23 8.31
C ILE A 200 -3.22 -15.08 9.32
N ALA A 201 -3.82 -13.96 8.92
CA ALA A 201 -4.06 -12.84 9.82
C ALA A 201 -4.92 -13.26 11.02
N PHE A 202 -5.99 -14.03 10.78
CA PHE A 202 -6.96 -14.42 11.82
C PHE A 202 -6.49 -15.60 12.69
N LEU A 203 -5.88 -16.64 12.10
CA LEU A 203 -5.48 -17.85 12.86
C LEU A 203 -4.00 -17.89 13.22
N GLY A 204 -3.15 -17.20 12.46
CA GLY A 204 -1.71 -17.20 12.64
C GLY A 204 -1.22 -16.02 13.46
N ILE A 205 -1.70 -14.80 13.17
CA ILE A 205 -1.20 -13.55 13.76
C ILE A 205 -2.05 -13.10 14.95
N ALA A 206 -3.37 -13.16 14.82
CA ALA A 206 -4.28 -12.69 15.87
C ALA A 206 -4.19 -13.55 17.14
N ASN A 207 -4.58 -12.96 18.27
CA ASN A 207 -4.67 -13.71 19.52
C ASN A 207 -5.85 -14.69 19.50
N SER A 208 -5.85 -15.68 20.40
CA SER A 208 -6.87 -16.75 20.45
C SER A 208 -8.29 -16.28 20.77
N HIS A 209 -8.48 -15.04 21.22
CA HIS A 209 -9.79 -14.43 21.47
C HIS A 209 -10.29 -13.60 20.28
N ALA A 210 -9.53 -13.53 19.19
CA ALA A 210 -10.00 -12.92 17.96
C ALA A 210 -11.26 -13.63 17.46
N ASP A 211 -12.22 -12.84 16.99
CA ASP A 211 -13.53 -13.33 16.59
C ASP A 211 -14.05 -12.60 15.34
N ILE A 212 -15.32 -12.79 15.04
CA ILE A 212 -15.98 -12.17 13.89
C ILE A 212 -15.91 -10.63 13.91
N ARG A 213 -15.74 -9.98 15.07
CA ARG A 213 -15.61 -8.53 15.19
C ARG A 213 -14.31 -8.06 14.56
N MET A 214 -13.21 -8.80 14.74
CA MET A 214 -11.94 -8.49 14.07
C MET A 214 -12.08 -8.61 12.56
N LEU A 215 -12.67 -9.71 12.06
CA LEU A 215 -12.89 -9.89 10.62
C LEU A 215 -13.77 -8.78 10.04
N LYS A 216 -14.84 -8.40 10.74
CA LYS A 216 -15.69 -7.27 10.36
C LYS A 216 -14.90 -5.95 10.36
N GLN A 217 -14.08 -5.71 11.38
CA GLN A 217 -13.28 -4.48 11.47
C GLN A 217 -12.28 -4.38 10.33
N LEU A 218 -11.58 -5.46 9.99
CA LEU A 218 -10.63 -5.48 8.86
C LEU A 218 -11.34 -5.23 7.52
N ALA A 219 -12.54 -5.78 7.33
CA ALA A 219 -13.36 -5.50 6.15
C ALA A 219 -13.86 -4.04 6.10
N LEU A 220 -14.23 -3.44 7.25
CA LEU A 220 -14.60 -2.04 7.32
C LEU A 220 -13.40 -1.11 7.10
N ASN A 221 -12.24 -1.45 7.64
CA ASN A 221 -11.01 -0.67 7.48
C ASN A 221 -10.63 -0.57 6.00
N SER A 222 -10.77 -1.64 5.22
CA SER A 222 -10.43 -1.62 3.78
C SER A 222 -11.31 -0.65 2.98
N ILE A 223 -12.56 -0.44 3.43
CA ILE A 223 -13.48 0.56 2.88
C ILE A 223 -13.09 1.97 3.36
N ILE A 224 -12.92 2.16 4.67
CA ILE A 224 -12.65 3.46 5.31
C ILE A 224 -11.37 4.10 4.77
N HIS A 225 -10.32 3.29 4.61
CA HIS A 225 -8.99 3.73 4.19
C HIS A 225 -8.74 3.57 2.68
N SER A 226 -9.78 3.20 1.92
CA SER A 226 -9.72 3.21 0.46
C SER A 226 -9.51 4.63 -0.09
N ALA A 227 -9.04 4.69 -1.34
CA ALA A 227 -8.93 5.95 -2.08
C ALA A 227 -10.28 6.40 -2.69
N MET A 228 -11.42 5.85 -2.27
CA MET A 228 -12.74 6.23 -2.79
C MET A 228 -13.04 7.71 -2.53
N ASN A 229 -13.61 8.38 -3.53
CA ASN A 229 -14.08 9.76 -3.42
C ASN A 229 -15.42 9.83 -2.65
N GLY A 230 -15.87 11.05 -2.32
CA GLY A 230 -17.09 11.25 -1.52
C GLY A 230 -18.33 10.57 -2.12
N ALA A 231 -18.52 10.71 -3.43
CA ALA A 231 -19.65 10.11 -4.14
C ALA A 231 -19.61 8.58 -4.12
N GLU A 232 -18.43 7.96 -4.17
CA GLU A 232 -18.26 6.50 -4.07
C GLU A 232 -18.53 5.98 -2.65
N ARG A 233 -18.23 6.78 -1.62
CA ARG A 233 -18.44 6.42 -0.21
C ARG A 233 -19.90 6.47 0.23
N GLU A 234 -20.74 7.28 -0.42
CA GLU A 234 -22.18 7.38 -0.12
C GLU A 234 -22.97 6.10 -0.41
N TRP A 235 -22.40 5.17 -1.17
CA TRP A 235 -23.02 3.87 -1.51
C TRP A 235 -22.84 2.78 -0.46
N LEU A 236 -22.12 3.07 0.64
CA LEU A 236 -21.75 2.11 1.69
C LEU A 236 -22.45 2.42 3.01
#